data_AF-A0A7S4CNE5-F1
#
_entry.id   AF-A0A7S4CNE5-F1
#
_cell.length_a   1.000
_cell.length_b   1.000
_cell.length_c   1.000
_cell.angle_alpha   90.00
_cell.angle_beta   90.00
_cell.angle_gamma   90.00
#
_symmetry.space_group_name_H-M   'P 1'
#
loop_
_entity.id
_entity.type
_entity.pdbx_description
1 polymer ?
#
loop_
_entity_poly.entity_id
_entity_poly.type
_entity_poly.pdbx_seq_one_letter_code
_entity_poly.pdbx_strand_id
1 'polypeptide(L)'
;ATLLLSDQVDYYVMEDTPDGQGYMHKGMQQRYQSVEHVIEVKGAGPVQLHVRSSVYGPVISSAFGLAGNLSISVASASLDPFDGSSFEAFVSLSETDSIKSFRECIFDLQSPALSLIVADTY
;
A
#
# COMPACT_ATOMS: atom_id res chain seq x y z
N ALA A 1 -4.58 4.48 -20.93
CA ALA A 1 -3.53 4.22 -19.92
C ALA A 1 -3.26 2.72 -19.86
N THR A 2 -2.03 2.32 -19.57
CA THR A 2 -1.67 0.93 -19.23
C THR A 2 -0.87 0.93 -17.93
N LEU A 3 -0.74 -0.21 -17.26
CA LEU A 3 0.11 -0.32 -16.07
C LEU A 3 1.58 -0.10 -16.46
N LEU A 4 2.28 0.75 -15.71
CA LEU A 4 3.71 1.03 -15.91
C LEU A 4 4.58 -0.16 -15.49
N LEU A 5 4.05 -1.02 -14.60
CA LEU A 5 4.77 -2.14 -13.99
C LEU A 5 6.07 -1.71 -13.28
N SER A 6 6.12 -0.46 -12.81
CA SER A 6 7.18 0.01 -11.93
C SER A 6 7.05 -0.65 -10.56
N ASP A 7 8.14 -0.66 -9.81
CA ASP A 7 8.10 -1.10 -8.42
C ASP A 7 7.27 -0.11 -7.59
N GLN A 8 6.29 -0.63 -6.86
CA GLN A 8 5.31 0.12 -6.07
C GLN A 8 5.04 -0.56 -4.72
N VAL A 9 5.64 -1.74 -4.50
CA VAL A 9 5.32 -2.62 -3.38
C VAL A 9 6.59 -3.33 -2.94
N ASP A 10 7.05 -2.97 -1.75
CA ASP A 10 8.13 -3.66 -1.06
C ASP A 10 7.57 -4.64 -0.02
N TYR A 11 8.21 -5.80 0.09
CA TYR A 11 7.92 -6.78 1.15
C TYR A 11 9.09 -6.85 2.13
N TYR A 12 8.79 -6.69 3.42
CA TYR A 12 9.76 -6.78 4.51
C TYR A 12 9.55 -8.06 5.29
N VAL A 13 10.53 -8.96 5.24
CA VAL A 13 10.62 -10.10 6.14
C VAL A 13 11.14 -9.62 7.49
N MET A 14 10.41 -9.94 8.55
CA MET A 14 10.68 -9.51 9.91
C MET A 14 10.79 -10.73 10.81
N GLU A 15 11.70 -10.66 11.78
CA GLU A 15 11.80 -11.65 12.84
C GLU A 15 10.90 -11.25 14.00
N ASP A 16 9.90 -12.06 14.29
CA ASP A 16 8.96 -11.87 15.38
C ASP A 16 9.62 -12.14 16.73
N THR A 17 9.22 -11.35 17.74
CA THR A 17 9.58 -11.61 19.13
C THR A 17 9.02 -12.96 19.59
N PRO A 18 9.62 -13.62 20.60
CA PRO A 18 9.14 -14.93 21.07
C PRO A 18 7.69 -14.97 21.54
N ASP A 19 7.13 -13.83 21.98
CA ASP A 19 5.73 -13.68 22.38
C ASP A 19 4.77 -13.36 21.22
N GLY A 20 5.30 -13.16 20.00
CA GLY A 20 4.55 -12.84 18.78
C GLY A 20 3.91 -11.44 18.76
N GLN A 21 4.19 -10.60 19.76
CA GLN A 21 3.58 -9.27 19.91
C GLN A 21 4.39 -8.15 19.24
N GLY A 22 5.58 -8.48 18.74
CA GLY A 22 6.48 -7.53 18.13
C GLY A 22 7.44 -8.19 17.15
N TYR A 23 8.42 -7.40 16.71
CA TYR A 23 9.42 -7.78 15.74
C TYR A 23 10.73 -7.04 15.99
N MET A 24 11.81 -7.53 15.40
CA MET A 24 13.11 -6.87 15.46
C MET A 24 13.20 -5.76 14.40
N HIS A 25 13.50 -4.54 14.82
CA HIS A 25 13.75 -3.40 13.94
C HIS A 25 15.05 -2.71 14.34
N LYS A 26 16.03 -2.69 13.42
CA LYS A 26 17.35 -2.06 13.65
C LYS A 26 18.02 -2.52 14.97
N GLY A 27 17.89 -3.81 15.29
CA GLY A 27 18.46 -4.41 16.50
C GLY A 27 17.68 -4.16 17.80
N MET A 28 16.51 -3.53 17.73
CA MET A 28 15.62 -3.31 18.88
C MET A 28 14.28 -4.00 18.67
N GLN A 29 13.69 -4.52 19.75
CA GLN A 29 12.34 -5.05 19.69
C GLN A 29 11.33 -3.90 19.60
N GLN A 30 10.44 -3.99 18.62
CA GLN A 30 9.33 -3.05 18.43
C GLN A 30 8.02 -3.81 18.46
N ARG A 31 6.99 -3.24 19.08
CA ARG A 31 5.66 -3.84 19.12
C ARG A 31 4.89 -3.59 17.84
N TYR A 32 4.09 -4.57 17.44
CA TYR A 32 3.06 -4.36 16.44
C TYR A 32 1.99 -3.40 16.97
N GLN A 33 1.47 -2.56 16.09
CA GLN A 33 0.16 -1.95 16.30
C GLN A 33 -0.88 -3.00 15.91
N SER A 34 -1.91 -3.18 16.74
CA SER A 34 -2.93 -4.21 16.53
C SER A 34 -4.31 -3.62 16.64
N VAL A 35 -5.18 -3.92 15.68
CA VAL A 35 -6.58 -3.50 15.66
C VAL A 35 -7.46 -4.72 15.38
N GLU A 36 -8.52 -4.87 16.17
CA GLU A 36 -9.54 -5.88 15.96
C GLU A 36 -10.64 -5.33 15.05
N HIS A 37 -10.97 -6.11 14.03
CA HIS A 37 -12.06 -5.84 13.11
C HIS A 37 -13.07 -7.00 13.12
N VAL A 38 -14.34 -6.68 12.92
CA VAL A 38 -15.41 -7.66 12.75
C VAL A 38 -16.01 -7.47 11.36
N ILE A 39 -16.04 -8.53 10.58
CA ILE A 39 -16.65 -8.56 9.25
C ILE A 39 -17.94 -9.36 9.32
N GLU A 40 -19.06 -8.70 9.07
CA GLU A 40 -20.37 -9.35 8.95
C GLU A 40 -20.47 -10.10 7.63
N VAL A 41 -20.81 -11.39 7.68
CA VAL A 41 -20.87 -12.26 6.49
C VAL A 41 -22.31 -12.67 6.21
N LYS A 42 -22.82 -12.31 5.03
CA LYS A 42 -24.18 -12.68 4.63
C LYS A 42 -24.37 -14.20 4.65
N GLY A 43 -25.33 -14.66 5.44
CA GLY A 43 -25.66 -16.09 5.55
C GLY A 43 -24.69 -16.91 6.40
N ALA A 44 -23.77 -16.26 7.12
CA ALA A 44 -22.87 -16.89 8.08
C ALA A 44 -22.74 -16.02 9.35
N GLY A 45 -21.96 -16.49 10.32
CA GLY A 45 -21.62 -15.70 11.50
C GLY A 45 -20.56 -14.62 11.20
N PRO A 46 -20.42 -13.60 12.07
CA PRO A 46 -19.38 -12.59 11.94
C PRO A 46 -17.98 -13.20 12.07
N VAL A 47 -17.03 -12.67 11.31
CA VAL A 47 -15.63 -13.10 11.32
C VAL A 47 -14.79 -12.03 12.01
N GLN A 48 -14.07 -12.43 13.07
CA GLN A 48 -13.10 -11.56 13.73
C GLN A 48 -11.76 -11.62 13.00
N LEU A 49 -11.15 -10.45 12.81
CA LEU A 49 -9.85 -10.29 12.18
C LEU A 49 -8.94 -9.45 13.08
N HIS A 50 -7.76 -9.98 13.40
CA HIS A 50 -6.71 -9.23 14.09
C HIS A 50 -5.74 -8.69 13.05
N VAL A 51 -5.79 -7.39 12.79
CA VAL A 51 -4.89 -6.71 11.86
C VAL A 51 -3.68 -6.19 12.63
N ARG A 52 -2.48 -6.59 12.21
CA ARG A 52 -1.21 -6.11 12.77
C ARG A 52 -0.53 -5.19 11.77
N SER A 53 0.13 -4.14 12.27
CA SER A 53 0.95 -3.21 11.47
C SER A 53 2.33 -3.06 12.10
N SER A 54 3.37 -3.11 11.25
CA SER A 54 4.75 -2.76 11.58
C SER A 54 5.01 -1.30 11.21
N VAL A 55 6.25 -0.84 11.40
CA VAL A 55 6.71 0.47 10.87
C VAL A 55 6.72 0.55 9.35
N TYR A 56 6.74 -0.58 8.65
CA TYR A 56 6.73 -0.62 7.19
C TYR A 56 5.31 -0.59 6.61
N GLY A 57 4.35 -1.17 7.35
CA GLY A 57 2.96 -1.27 6.92
C GLY A 57 2.26 -2.50 7.50
N PRO A 58 1.11 -2.91 6.93
CA PRO A 58 0.34 -4.05 7.43
C PRO A 58 1.11 -5.37 7.30
N VAL A 59 0.94 -6.24 8.29
CA VAL A 59 1.51 -7.59 8.32
C VAL A 59 0.56 -8.54 7.60
N ILE A 60 1.05 -9.20 6.56
CA ILE A 60 0.26 -10.06 5.66
C ILE A 60 0.71 -11.53 5.68
N SER A 61 1.46 -11.93 6.72
CA SER A 61 2.01 -13.28 6.85
C SER A 61 0.97 -14.39 6.71
N SER A 62 -0.31 -14.18 7.05
CA SER A 62 -1.34 -15.21 6.89
C SER A 62 -1.56 -15.64 5.44
N ALA A 63 -1.20 -14.80 4.46
CA ALA A 63 -1.24 -15.13 3.05
C ALA A 63 -0.02 -15.98 2.59
N PHE A 64 1.04 -16.04 3.39
CA PHE A 64 2.31 -16.70 3.05
C PHE A 64 2.61 -17.77 4.10
N GLY A 65 2.69 -19.04 3.70
CA GLY A 65 3.00 -20.15 4.63
C GLY A 65 4.44 -20.13 5.15
N LEU A 66 4.81 -19.12 5.93
CA LEU A 66 6.15 -18.92 6.47
C LEU A 66 6.41 -19.89 7.63
N ALA A 67 7.64 -20.39 7.69
CA ALA A 67 8.11 -21.24 8.78
C ALA A 67 8.83 -20.40 9.86
N GLY A 68 8.82 -20.89 11.09
CA GLY A 68 9.51 -20.26 12.22
C GLY A 68 8.81 -19.00 12.74
N ASN A 69 9.59 -18.10 13.34
CA ASN A 69 9.13 -16.82 13.90
C ASN A 69 9.28 -15.68 12.88
N LEU A 70 8.93 -15.92 11.61
CA LEU A 70 9.04 -14.92 10.55
C LEU A 70 7.67 -14.38 10.16
N SER A 71 7.61 -13.07 9.96
CA SER A 71 6.44 -12.37 9.42
C SER A 71 6.81 -11.52 8.22
N ILE A 72 5.84 -11.27 7.33
CA ILE A 72 5.99 -10.35 6.18
C ILE A 72 5.07 -9.16 6.41
N SER A 73 5.62 -7.95 6.26
CA SER A 73 4.84 -6.74 6.09
C SER A 73 5.00 -6.18 4.68
N VAL A 74 4.00 -5.43 4.24
CA VAL A 74 3.99 -4.79 2.92
C VAL A 74 4.03 -3.28 3.07
N ALA A 75 4.95 -2.64 2.36
CA ALA A 75 4.95 -1.21 2.14
C ALA A 75 4.51 -0.95 0.70
N SER A 76 3.50 -0.13 0.50
CA SER A 76 3.00 0.20 -0.83
C SER A 76 2.80 1.69 -0.95
N ALA A 77 3.20 2.26 -2.09
CA ALA A 77 2.94 3.66 -2.42
C ALA A 77 1.44 4.00 -2.34
N SER A 78 0.55 3.06 -2.69
CA SER A 78 -0.90 3.22 -2.61
C SER A 78 -1.46 3.29 -1.18
N LEU A 79 -0.66 2.93 -0.18
CA LEU A 79 -1.01 3.02 1.24
C LEU A 79 -0.28 4.18 1.93
N ASP A 80 0.49 4.98 1.19
CA ASP A 80 1.19 6.12 1.75
C ASP A 80 0.16 7.16 2.20
N PRO A 81 0.07 7.46 3.51
CA PRO A 81 -0.86 8.48 4.01
C PRO A 81 -0.52 9.89 3.51
N PHE A 82 0.64 10.09 2.88
CA PHE A 82 1.04 11.35 2.24
C PHE A 82 0.73 11.41 0.74
N ASP A 83 0.13 10.37 0.15
CA ASP A 83 -0.44 10.43 -1.21
C ASP A 83 -1.76 11.25 -1.18
N GLY A 84 -1.61 12.57 -1.13
CA GLY A 84 -2.72 13.52 -1.08
C GLY A 84 -3.01 14.20 -2.41
N SER A 85 -2.44 13.72 -3.52
CA SER A 85 -2.51 14.42 -4.81
C SER A 85 -2.88 13.53 -5.98
N SER A 86 -2.83 12.20 -5.86
CA SER A 86 -3.17 11.31 -6.98
C SER A 86 -4.64 11.48 -7.41
N PHE A 87 -5.57 11.68 -6.47
CA PHE A 87 -6.98 11.94 -6.80
C PHE A 87 -7.18 13.28 -7.52
N GLU A 88 -6.58 14.33 -6.99
CA GLU A 88 -6.61 15.70 -7.53
C GLU A 88 -5.98 15.76 -8.93
N ALA A 89 -4.89 15.02 -9.14
CA ALA A 89 -4.26 14.85 -10.44
C ALA A 89 -5.27 14.23 -11.43
N PHE A 90 -5.95 13.14 -11.07
CA PHE A 90 -6.97 12.53 -11.95
C PHE A 90 -8.13 13.47 -12.29
N VAL A 91 -8.61 14.26 -11.33
CA VAL A 91 -9.68 15.25 -11.56
C VAL A 91 -9.21 16.33 -12.54
N SER A 92 -8.02 16.88 -12.28
CA SER A 92 -7.42 17.96 -13.06
C SER A 92 -7.12 17.57 -14.51
N LEU A 93 -6.92 16.28 -14.81
CA LEU A 93 -6.69 15.82 -16.19
C LEU A 93 -7.80 16.24 -17.17
N SER A 94 -9.04 16.28 -16.70
CA SER A 94 -10.19 16.67 -17.54
C SER A 94 -10.17 18.14 -17.97
N GLU A 95 -9.37 18.96 -17.31
CA GLU A 95 -9.24 20.40 -17.55
C GLU A 95 -8.01 20.74 -18.41
N THR A 96 -7.19 19.74 -18.76
CA THR A 96 -5.96 19.95 -19.54
C THR A 96 -6.24 20.12 -21.03
N ASP A 97 -5.58 21.12 -21.64
CA ASP A 97 -5.81 21.58 -23.02
C ASP A 97 -4.59 21.44 -23.93
N SER A 98 -3.45 21.00 -23.39
CA SER A 98 -2.20 20.79 -24.13
C SER A 98 -1.39 19.66 -23.51
N ILE A 99 -0.47 19.07 -24.29
CA ILE A 99 0.50 18.11 -23.74
C ILE A 99 1.29 18.71 -22.56
N LYS A 100 1.55 20.03 -22.57
CA LYS A 100 2.27 20.68 -21.48
C LYS A 100 1.46 20.68 -20.18
N SER A 101 0.22 21.16 -20.21
CA SER A 101 -0.67 21.18 -19.03
C SER A 101 -0.98 19.76 -18.54
N PHE A 102 -1.10 18.79 -19.45
CA PHE A 102 -1.20 17.37 -19.12
C PHE A 102 0.02 16.87 -18.33
N ARG A 103 1.25 17.19 -18.77
CA ARG A 103 2.49 16.76 -18.11
C ARG A 103 2.65 17.35 -16.71
N GLU A 104 2.27 18.60 -16.53
CA GLU A 104 2.28 19.27 -15.22
C GLU A 104 1.29 18.60 -14.27
N CYS A 105 0.09 18.27 -14.75
CA CYS A 105 -0.96 17.60 -13.97
C CYS A 105 -0.58 16.19 -13.48
N ILE A 106 0.10 15.39 -14.30
CA ILE A 106 0.44 14.00 -13.95
C ILE A 106 1.70 13.87 -13.09
N PHE A 107 2.44 14.96 -12.84
CA PHE A 107 3.64 14.91 -12.03
C PHE A 107 3.33 14.48 -10.58
N ASP A 108 2.16 14.87 -10.10
CA ASP A 108 1.68 14.58 -8.75
C ASP A 108 0.93 13.25 -8.64
N LEU A 109 0.82 12.49 -9.74
CA LEU A 109 0.21 11.16 -9.76
C LEU A 109 1.23 10.12 -9.24
N GLN A 110 1.10 9.73 -7.98
CA GLN A 110 1.96 8.74 -7.34
C GLN A 110 1.43 7.31 -7.49
N SER A 111 0.11 7.13 -7.35
CA SER A 111 -0.54 5.82 -7.47
C SER A 111 -1.90 5.91 -8.18
N PRO A 112 -2.27 4.94 -9.04
CA PRO A 112 -1.44 3.81 -9.50
C PRO A 112 -0.37 4.25 -10.51
N ALA A 113 0.73 3.50 -10.59
CA ALA A 113 1.75 3.74 -11.59
C ALA A 113 1.26 3.40 -13.02
N LEU A 114 1.06 4.44 -13.83
CA LEU A 114 0.48 4.33 -15.17
C LEU A 114 1.43 4.84 -16.26
N SER A 115 1.48 4.09 -17.36
CA SER A 115 1.94 4.60 -18.65
C SER A 115 0.79 5.35 -19.32
N LEU A 116 0.99 6.65 -19.53
CA LEU A 116 0.04 7.55 -20.17
C LEU A 116 0.57 7.94 -21.54
N ILE A 117 -0.14 7.51 -22.60
CA ILE A 117 0.13 7.90 -23.98
C ILE A 117 -0.95 8.91 -24.37
N VAL A 118 -0.54 10.10 -24.76
CA VAL A 118 -1.41 11.23 -25.11
C VAL A 118 -0.95 11.83 -26.44
N ALA A 119 -1.91 12.37 -27.19
CA ALA A 119 -1.68 13.17 -28.38
C ALA A 119 -2.68 14.33 -28.35
N ASP A 120 -2.27 15.51 -28.83
CA ASP A 120 -3.13 16.66 -29.03
C ASP A 120 -3.19 17.04 -30.52
N THR A 121 -3.96 18.08 -30.85
CA THR A 121 -4.28 18.48 -32.24
C THR A 121 -3.27 19.46 -32.85
N TYR A 122 -2.16 19.75 -32.17
CA TYR A 122 -1.17 20.75 -32.60
C TYR A 122 0.11 20.10 -33.15
#